data_AF-A0A9D8KYJ3-F1
#
_entry.id   AF-A0A9D8KYJ3-F1
#
_cell.length_a   1.000
_cell.length_b   1.000
_cell.length_c   1.000
_cell.angle_alpha   90.00
_cell.angle_beta   90.00
_cell.angle_gamma   90.00
#
_symmetry.space_group_name_H-M   'P 1'
#
loop_
_entity.id
_entity.type
_entity.pdbx_description
1 polymer ?
#
loop_
_entity_poly.entity_id
_entity_poly.type
_entity_poly.pdbx_seq_one_letter_code
_entity_poly.pdbx_strand_id
1 'polypeptide(L)'
;MTSYSYTEKKRIRKDFGKQRSILEVPFLLAIQVDSYREFLQENVDPAKRSDHGLHAALKSVFPISSYSGNAALEYVGYKLGEPVFDERECRQRGMSYGAPLRVTVRLVIYD
;
A
#
# COMPACT_ATOMS: atom_id res chain seq x y z
N MET A 1 11.85 31.36 23.17
CA MET A 1 10.47 31.83 22.91
C MET A 1 9.95 31.09 21.72
N THR A 2 8.91 30.27 21.87
CA THR A 2 8.28 29.55 20.76
C THR A 2 7.59 30.56 19.86
N SER A 3 8.05 30.64 18.61
CA SER A 3 7.48 31.52 17.60
C SER A 3 6.13 30.94 17.15
N TYR A 4 5.05 31.70 17.33
CA TYR A 4 3.72 31.31 16.86
C TYR A 4 3.70 31.14 15.34
N SER A 5 3.02 30.08 14.87
CA SER A 5 2.71 29.90 13.45
C SER A 5 1.75 30.98 12.94
N TYR A 6 1.66 31.12 11.61
CA TYR A 6 0.79 32.12 10.97
C TYR A 6 -0.69 31.97 11.38
N THR A 7 -1.17 30.73 11.55
CA THR A 7 -2.55 30.45 11.95
C THR A 7 -2.78 30.66 13.45
N GLU A 8 -1.81 30.33 14.31
CA GLU A 8 -1.90 30.54 15.76
C GLU A 8 -1.97 32.02 16.13
N LYS A 9 -1.30 32.90 15.37
CA LYS A 9 -1.36 34.36 15.57
C LYS A 9 -2.76 34.94 15.35
N LYS A 10 -3.59 34.31 14.50
CA LYS A 10 -4.95 34.80 14.20
C LYS A 10 -5.91 34.61 15.38
N ARG A 11 -5.73 33.59 16.20
CA ARG A 11 -6.55 33.34 17.40
C ARG A 11 -5.76 32.55 18.45
N ILE A 12 -5.31 33.25 19.48
CA ILE A 12 -4.52 32.67 20.57
C ILE A 12 -5.44 31.89 21.51
N ARG A 13 -5.14 30.61 21.72
CA ARG A 13 -5.75 29.78 22.77
C ARG A 13 -4.80 29.70 23.97
N LYS A 14 -5.25 30.12 25.15
CA LYS A 14 -4.49 29.94 26.39
C LYS A 14 -4.64 28.51 26.89
N ASP A 15 -3.53 27.87 27.24
CA ASP A 15 -3.46 26.55 27.86
C ASP A 15 -2.94 26.71 29.30
N PHE A 16 -3.57 26.03 30.26
CA PHE A 16 -3.23 26.06 31.68
C PHE A 16 -2.66 24.72 32.19
N GLY A 17 -2.37 23.78 31.29
CA GLY A 17 -1.72 22.51 31.60
C GLY A 17 -0.36 22.72 32.27
N LYS A 18 -0.12 22.03 33.39
CA LYS A 18 1.14 22.13 34.15
C LYS A 18 2.23 21.20 33.61
N GLN A 19 1.83 20.07 33.04
CA GLN A 19 2.73 19.09 32.44
C GLN A 19 2.88 19.36 30.95
N ARG A 20 4.11 19.26 30.44
CA ARG A 20 4.40 19.40 29.01
C ARG A 20 4.18 18.07 28.31
N SER A 21 3.67 18.11 27.09
CA SER A 21 3.64 16.91 26.24
C SER A 21 5.07 16.48 25.94
N ILE A 22 5.39 15.22 26.23
CA ILE A 22 6.71 14.63 25.97
C ILE A 22 6.77 14.13 24.52
N LEU A 23 5.64 13.59 24.03
CA LEU A 23 5.49 13.09 22.67
C LEU A 23 4.42 13.93 21.96
N GLU A 24 4.65 14.20 20.67
CA GLU A 24 3.65 14.85 19.84
C GLU A 24 2.56 13.87 19.40
N VAL A 25 1.40 14.39 19.04
CA VAL A 25 0.31 13.56 18.50
C VAL A 25 0.76 13.00 17.15
N PRO A 26 0.74 11.68 16.96
CA PRO A 26 1.15 11.07 15.69
C PRO A 26 0.12 11.33 14.59
N PHE A 27 0.47 10.98 13.36
CA PHE A 27 -0.48 11.02 12.25
C PHE A 27 -1.63 10.03 12.49
N LEU A 28 -2.82 10.56 12.74
CA LEU A 28 -3.97 9.77 13.20
C LEU A 28 -4.48 8.74 12.19
N LEU A 29 -4.17 8.92 10.90
CA LEU A 29 -4.54 8.01 9.82
C LEU A 29 -3.41 7.05 9.43
N ALA A 30 -2.28 7.07 10.16
CA ALA A 30 -1.09 6.28 9.85
C ALA A 30 -1.43 4.80 9.66
N ILE A 31 -2.19 4.21 10.58
CA ILE A 31 -2.55 2.78 10.55
C ILE A 31 -3.20 2.40 9.21
N GLN A 32 -4.15 3.19 8.72
CA GLN A 32 -4.87 2.88 7.48
C GLN A 32 -3.96 2.99 6.26
N VAL A 33 -3.17 4.07 6.20
CA VAL A 33 -2.32 4.35 5.05
C VAL A 33 -1.11 3.40 5.01
N ASP A 34 -0.47 3.18 6.15
CA ASP A 34 0.75 2.41 6.25
C ASP A 34 0.48 0.91 6.07
N SER A 35 -0.60 0.38 6.64
CA SER A 35 -0.99 -1.03 6.39
C SER A 35 -1.28 -1.30 4.91
N TYR A 36 -1.92 -0.37 4.19
CA TYR A 36 -2.18 -0.53 2.77
C TYR A 36 -0.92 -0.40 1.91
N ARG A 37 0.01 0.49 2.30
CA ARG A 37 1.34 0.60 1.66
C ARG A 37 2.15 -0.67 1.83
N GLU A 38 2.17 -1.24 3.05
CA GLU A 38 2.82 -2.53 3.33
C GLU A 38 2.18 -3.68 2.55
N PHE A 39 0.85 -3.68 2.45
CA PHE A 39 0.14 -4.68 1.64
C PHE A 39 0.53 -4.63 0.16
N LEU A 40 0.60 -3.43 -0.44
CA LEU A 40 0.84 -3.23 -1.87
C LEU A 40 2.31 -3.26 -2.29
N GLN A 41 3.25 -2.84 -1.42
CA GLN A 41 4.68 -2.68 -1.73
C GLN A 41 4.96 -1.98 -3.08
N GLU A 42 4.16 -0.97 -3.41
CA GLU A 42 4.16 -0.31 -4.72
C GLU A 42 5.50 0.38 -5.04
N ASN A 43 6.06 1.08 -4.04
CA ASN A 43 7.30 1.84 -4.17
C ASN A 43 8.58 1.01 -3.95
N VAL A 44 8.45 -0.32 -3.89
CA VAL A 44 9.57 -1.25 -3.70
C VAL A 44 9.87 -1.95 -5.02
N ASP A 45 11.16 -1.99 -5.38
CA ASP A 45 11.63 -2.76 -6.54
C ASP A 45 11.13 -4.20 -6.42
N PRO A 46 10.53 -4.80 -7.48
CA PRO A 46 10.03 -6.16 -7.45
C PRO A 46 11.02 -7.20 -6.88
N ALA A 47 12.32 -7.03 -7.10
CA ALA A 47 13.35 -7.94 -6.60
C ALA A 47 13.67 -7.77 -5.11
N LYS A 48 13.26 -6.65 -4.50
CA LYS A 48 13.50 -6.30 -3.08
C LYS A 48 12.23 -6.35 -2.24
N ARG A 49 11.11 -6.83 -2.79
CA ARG A 49 9.86 -6.97 -2.05
C ARG A 49 10.00 -8.01 -0.94
N SER A 50 9.50 -7.65 0.23
CA SER A 50 9.49 -8.50 1.41
C SER A 50 8.35 -9.51 1.34
N ASP A 51 8.50 -10.64 2.03
CA ASP A 51 7.50 -11.71 2.07
C ASP A 51 6.34 -11.40 3.02
N HIS A 52 5.58 -10.36 2.71
CA HIS A 52 4.29 -10.05 3.35
C HIS A 52 3.28 -9.46 2.35
N GLY A 53 2.04 -9.30 2.80
CA GLY A 53 0.97 -8.68 2.01
C GLY A 53 0.68 -9.42 0.72
N LEU A 54 0.49 -8.67 -0.38
CA LEU A 54 0.15 -9.23 -1.69
C LEU A 54 1.24 -10.15 -2.24
N HIS A 55 2.52 -9.82 -2.02
CA HIS A 55 3.64 -10.64 -2.50
C HIS A 55 3.67 -12.01 -1.84
N ALA A 56 3.49 -12.07 -0.50
CA ALA A 56 3.42 -13.33 0.24
C ALA A 56 2.23 -14.18 -0.17
N ALA A 57 1.06 -13.57 -0.36
CA ALA A 57 -0.14 -14.29 -0.79
C ALA A 57 0.03 -14.91 -2.18
N LEU A 58 0.67 -14.22 -3.12
CA LEU A 58 0.98 -14.79 -4.43
C LEU A 58 2.03 -15.90 -4.32
N LYS A 59 3.08 -15.70 -3.52
CA LYS A 59 4.09 -16.73 -3.25
C LYS A 59 3.55 -17.97 -2.56
N SER A 60 2.49 -17.88 -1.76
CA SER A 60 1.94 -19.03 -1.05
C SER A 60 1.04 -19.91 -1.92
N VAL A 61 0.42 -19.33 -2.96
CA VAL A 61 -0.44 -20.05 -3.90
C VAL A 61 0.36 -20.74 -5.00
N PHE A 62 1.51 -20.17 -5.39
CA PHE A 62 2.40 -20.75 -6.40
C PHE A 62 3.54 -21.53 -5.73
N PRO A 63 4.06 -22.60 -6.36
CA PRO A 63 3.73 -23.09 -7.70
C PRO A 63 2.42 -23.88 -7.76
N ILE A 64 1.72 -23.79 -8.90
CA ILE A 64 0.55 -24.60 -9.20
C ILE A 64 0.98 -25.70 -10.17
N SER A 65 0.96 -26.96 -9.72
CA SER A 65 1.33 -28.13 -10.53
C SER A 65 0.12 -28.77 -11.21
N SER A 66 0.29 -29.21 -12.45
CA SER A 66 -0.68 -30.05 -13.15
C SER A 66 -0.84 -31.40 -12.44
N TYR A 67 -2.03 -31.99 -12.50
CA TYR A 67 -2.30 -33.34 -12.00
C TYR A 67 -1.38 -34.40 -12.64
N SER A 68 -1.05 -34.23 -13.92
CA SER A 68 -0.15 -35.15 -14.64
C SER A 68 1.31 -35.02 -14.22
N GLY A 69 1.70 -33.94 -13.52
CA GLY A 69 3.09 -33.65 -13.18
C GLY A 69 3.92 -33.02 -14.31
N ASN A 70 3.42 -33.02 -15.55
CA ASN A 70 4.19 -32.57 -16.72
C ASN A 70 4.34 -31.04 -16.83
N ALA A 71 3.70 -30.25 -15.96
CA ALA A 71 3.79 -28.80 -16.00
C ALA A 71 3.56 -28.15 -14.63
N ALA A 72 4.19 -27.01 -14.41
CA ALA A 72 3.95 -26.14 -13.26
C ALA A 72 3.93 -24.66 -13.66
N LEU A 73 3.08 -23.87 -13.01
CA LEU A 73 3.11 -22.42 -13.08
C LEU A 73 3.90 -21.88 -11.88
N GLU A 74 4.82 -20.96 -12.14
CA GLU A 74 5.61 -20.26 -11.14
C GLU A 74 5.31 -18.76 -11.15
N TYR A 75 5.21 -18.17 -9.97
CA TYR A 75 5.10 -16.73 -9.79
C TYR A 75 6.48 -16.06 -9.86
N VAL A 76 6.63 -15.04 -10.71
CA VAL A 76 7.87 -14.25 -10.84
C VAL A 76 7.73 -12.87 -10.20
N GLY A 77 6.59 -12.21 -10.39
CA GLY A 77 6.41 -10.83 -9.92
C GLY A 77 5.03 -10.26 -10.26
N TYR A 78 4.69 -9.09 -9.72
CA TYR A 78 3.50 -8.34 -10.12
C TYR A 78 3.82 -6.85 -10.35
N LYS A 79 2.97 -6.19 -11.13
CA LYS A 79 2.95 -4.75 -11.34
C LYS A 79 1.53 -4.23 -11.13
N LEU A 80 1.42 -3.12 -10.40
CA LEU A 80 0.20 -2.32 -10.33
C LEU A 80 0.25 -1.32 -11.48
N GLY A 81 -0.85 -1.18 -12.21
CA GLY A 81 -1.00 -0.11 -13.20
C GLY A 81 -1.59 1.15 -12.58
N GLU A 82 -1.77 2.17 -13.39
CA GLU A 82 -2.40 3.42 -12.95
C GLU A 82 -3.94 3.30 -12.96
N PRO A 83 -4.63 3.96 -12.02
CA PRO A 83 -6.06 4.18 -12.10
C PRO A 83 -6.44 4.90 -13.40
N VAL A 84 -7.54 4.47 -14.03
CA VAL A 84 -8.00 5.05 -15.30
C VAL A 84 -8.57 6.47 -15.12
N PHE A 85 -9.11 6.75 -13.94
CA PHE A 85 -9.75 8.02 -13.59
C PHE A 85 -9.32 8.47 -12.21
N ASP A 86 -9.39 9.78 -11.94
CA ASP A 86 -9.10 10.33 -10.62
C ASP A 86 -10.28 10.12 -9.64
N GLU A 87 -10.02 10.23 -8.34
CA GLU A 87 -10.98 9.98 -7.27
C GLU A 87 -12.28 10.81 -7.45
N ARG A 88 -12.14 12.08 -7.85
CA ARG A 88 -13.27 12.99 -8.04
C ARG A 88 -14.16 12.55 -9.20
N GLU A 89 -13.58 12.09 -10.29
CA GLU A 89 -14.31 11.62 -11.46
C GLU A 89 -15.05 10.32 -11.17
N CYS A 90 -14.39 9.37 -10.48
CA CYS A 90 -15.01 8.14 -10.00
C CYS A 90 -16.22 8.45 -9.11
N ARG A 91 -16.09 9.41 -8.19
CA ARG A 91 -17.19 9.82 -7.30
C ARG A 91 -18.38 10.42 -8.06
N GLN A 92 -18.12 11.27 -9.06
CA GLN A 92 -19.18 11.89 -9.86
C GLN A 92 -19.91 10.89 -10.76
N ARG A 93 -19.17 9.92 -11.33
CA ARG A 93 -19.69 8.92 -12.26
C ARG A 93 -20.22 7.66 -11.58
N GLY A 94 -20.08 7.54 -10.25
CA GLY A 94 -20.48 6.36 -9.49
C GLY A 94 -19.61 5.12 -9.78
N MET A 95 -18.36 5.32 -10.18
CA MET A 95 -17.40 4.24 -10.47
C MET A 95 -16.51 3.97 -9.25
N SER A 96 -15.94 2.76 -9.18
CA SER A 96 -14.91 2.43 -8.18
C SER A 96 -13.55 2.98 -8.60
N TYR A 97 -12.83 3.60 -7.65
CA TYR A 97 -11.44 4.01 -7.85
C TYR A 97 -10.52 2.82 -7.60
N GLY A 98 -9.76 2.41 -8.61
CA GLY A 98 -8.89 1.23 -8.52
C GLY A 98 -7.91 1.13 -9.67
N ALA A 99 -6.86 0.34 -9.43
CA ALA A 99 -5.76 0.10 -10.35
C ALA A 99 -5.73 -1.37 -10.81
N PRO A 100 -5.32 -1.66 -12.07
CA PRO A 100 -5.20 -3.04 -12.54
C PRO A 100 -3.95 -3.73 -11.95
N LEU A 101 -4.09 -4.97 -11.51
CA LEU A 101 -2.98 -5.83 -11.09
C LEU A 101 -2.57 -6.77 -12.25
N ARG A 102 -1.30 -6.72 -12.65
CA ARG A 102 -0.72 -7.62 -13.66
C ARG A 102 0.36 -8.51 -13.04
N VAL A 103 0.23 -9.82 -13.19
CA VAL A 103 1.16 -10.81 -12.63
C VAL A 103 1.98 -11.44 -13.75
N THR A 104 3.29 -11.58 -13.55
CA THR A 104 4.18 -12.33 -14.44
C THR A 104 4.31 -13.75 -13.92
N VAL A 105 3.85 -14.70 -14.73
CA VAL A 105 3.88 -16.14 -14.43
C VAL A 105 4.79 -16.82 -15.44
N ARG A 106 5.59 -17.78 -14.98
CA ARG A 106 6.43 -18.63 -15.82
C ARG A 106 5.80 -20.03 -15.88
N LEU A 107 5.66 -20.57 -17.08
CA LEU A 107 5.27 -21.96 -17.29
C LEU A 107 6.54 -22.82 -17.40
N VAL A 108 6.62 -23.86 -16.58
CA VAL A 108 7.65 -24.89 -16.63
C VAL A 108 7.00 -26.17 -17.14
N ILE A 109 7.63 -26.82 -18.12
CA ILE A 109 7.20 -28.12 -18.67
C ILE A 109 8.27 -29.13 -18.29
N TYR A 110 7.83 -30.26 -17.72
CA TYR A 110 8.66 -31.40 -17.39
C TYR A 110 8.45 -32.47 -18.46
N ASP A 111 9.55 -33.11 -18.87
CA ASP A 111 9.58 -34.19 -19.88
C ASP A 111 9.08 -35.53 -19.29
#